data_AF-A0A2A5V6K5-F1
#
_entry.id   AF-A0A2A5V6K5-F1
#
_cell.length_a   1.000
_cell.length_b   1.000
_cell.length_c   1.000
_cell.angle_alpha   90.00
_cell.angle_beta   90.00
_cell.angle_gamma   90.00
#
_symmetry.space_group_name_H-M   'P 1'
#
loop_
_entity.id
_entity.type
_entity.pdbx_description
1 polymer ?
#
loop_
_entity_poly.entity_id
_entity_poly.type
_entity_poly.pdbx_seq_one_letter_code
_entity_poly.pdbx_strand_id
1 'polypeptide(L)'
;MKNYFKNKMRDRLTYCHEWKNSVDIYLANQEITKKADEEYYKSKPLLKLILNIYFIPYNILRFFLYLRMIHEYKKNQVEIKILNREIGEK
;
A
#
# COMPACT_ATOMS: atom_id res chain seq x y z
N MET A 1 15.32 -31.29 6.46
CA MET A 1 14.09 -30.64 5.93
C MET A 1 13.50 -29.57 6.87
N LYS A 2 13.32 -29.83 8.17
CA LYS A 2 12.77 -28.82 9.12
C LYS A 2 13.48 -27.46 9.11
N ASN A 3 14.82 -27.43 9.07
CA ASN A 3 15.58 -26.18 9.08
C ASN A 3 15.44 -25.38 7.78
N TYR A 4 15.38 -26.05 6.62
CA TYR A 4 15.16 -25.39 5.33
C TYR A 4 13.77 -24.74 5.27
N PHE A 5 12.73 -25.48 5.68
CA PHE A 5 11.37 -24.96 5.73
C PHE A 5 11.25 -23.78 6.70
N LYS A 6 11.87 -23.87 7.89
CA LYS A 6 11.92 -22.75 8.85
C LYS A 6 12.62 -21.52 8.28
N ASN A 7 13.72 -21.70 7.55
CA ASN A 7 14.41 -20.59 6.89
C ASN A 7 13.53 -19.96 5.80
N LYS A 8 12.80 -20.76 5.01
CA LYS A 8 11.85 -20.22 4.03
C LYS A 8 10.69 -19.45 4.65
N MET A 9 10.20 -19.86 5.81
CA MET A 9 9.20 -19.08 6.55
C MET A 9 9.78 -17.74 7.04
N ARG A 10 11.05 -17.70 7.46
CA ARG A 10 11.73 -16.45 7.81
C ARG A 10 11.92 -15.54 6.60
N ASP A 11 12.35 -16.08 5.46
CA ASP A 11 12.46 -15.32 4.21
C ASP A 11 11.11 -14.67 3.86
N ARG A 12 10.01 -15.44 3.99
CA ARG A 12 8.65 -14.94 3.76
C ARG A 12 8.23 -13.87 4.77
N LEU A 13 8.55 -14.05 6.04
CA LEU A 13 8.28 -13.07 7.09
C LEU A 13 9.00 -11.74 6.80
N THR A 14 10.28 -11.80 6.43
CA THR A 14 11.06 -10.62 6.00
C THR A 14 10.38 -9.90 4.84
N TYR A 15 9.99 -10.64 3.79
CA TYR A 15 9.25 -10.09 2.66
C TYR A 15 7.95 -9.39 3.09
N CYS A 16 7.17 -10.03 3.98
CA CYS A 16 5.92 -9.43 4.49
C CYS A 16 6.18 -8.11 5.23
N HIS A 17 7.27 -8.00 6.00
CA HIS A 17 7.65 -6.76 6.67
C HIS A 17 8.12 -5.68 5.70
N GLU A 18 8.95 -6.02 4.71
CA GLU A 18 9.40 -5.09 3.68
C GLU A 18 8.24 -4.54 2.86
N TRP A 19 7.32 -5.42 2.47
CA TRP A 19 6.12 -5.03 1.73
C TRP A 19 5.20 -4.15 2.57
N LYS A 20 5.00 -4.47 3.87
CA LYS A 20 4.27 -3.60 4.80
C LYS A 20 4.89 -2.20 4.86
N ASN A 21 6.19 -2.11 5.06
CA ASN A 21 6.90 -0.82 5.13
C ASN A 21 6.76 -0.03 3.82
N SER A 22 6.81 -0.71 2.68
CA SER A 22 6.65 -0.08 1.37
C SER A 22 5.25 0.51 1.20
N VAL A 23 4.20 -0.21 1.64
CA VAL A 23 2.82 0.30 1.64
C VAL A 23 2.66 1.46 2.61
N ASP A 24 3.27 1.41 3.81
CA ASP A 24 3.21 2.50 4.78
C ASP A 24 3.82 3.79 4.21
N ILE A 25 4.99 3.68 3.57
CA ILE A 25 5.65 4.81 2.89
C ILE A 25 4.78 5.35 1.74
N TYR A 26 4.18 4.46 0.94
CA TYR A 26 3.27 4.86 -0.14
C TYR A 26 2.08 5.67 0.40
N LEU A 27 1.45 5.21 1.47
CA LEU A 27 0.31 5.89 2.10
C LEU A 27 0.71 7.27 2.64
N ALA A 28 1.86 7.39 3.29
CA ALA A 28 2.39 8.67 3.75
C ALA A 28 2.65 9.63 2.58
N ASN A 29 3.22 9.13 1.48
CA ASN A 29 3.50 9.93 0.30
C ASN A 29 2.23 10.39 -0.44
N GLN A 30 1.14 9.62 -0.39
CA GLN A 30 -0.14 10.06 -0.96
C GLN A 30 -0.66 11.35 -0.31
N GLU A 31 -0.44 11.54 0.99
CA GLU A 31 -0.82 12.79 1.67
C GLU A 31 -0.01 13.98 1.16
N ILE A 32 1.29 13.78 0.91
CA ILE A 32 2.18 14.80 0.35
C ILE A 32 1.73 15.14 -1.08
N THR A 33 1.45 14.14 -1.90
CA THR A 33 0.93 14.33 -3.27
C THR A 33 -0.39 15.11 -3.27
N LYS A 34 -1.30 14.82 -2.33
CA LYS A 34 -2.57 15.56 -2.21
C LYS A 34 -2.35 17.03 -1.89
N LYS A 35 -1.46 17.34 -0.94
CA LYS A 35 -1.10 18.72 -0.59
C LYS A 35 -0.45 19.46 -1.77
N ALA A 36 0.44 18.78 -2.52
CA ALA A 36 1.06 19.34 -3.71
C ALA A 36 0.04 19.64 -4.82
N ASP A 37 -0.93 18.75 -5.04
CA ASP A 37 -2.02 18.94 -6.00
C ASP A 37 -2.91 20.13 -5.62
N GLU A 38 -3.26 20.26 -4.34
CA GLU A 38 -4.03 21.39 -3.83
C GLU A 38 -3.32 22.72 -4.03
N GLU A 39 -2.02 22.80 -3.71
CA GLU A 39 -1.24 24.02 -3.87
C GLU A 39 -1.04 24.39 -5.36
N TYR A 40 -0.73 23.41 -6.22
CA TYR A 40 -0.53 23.64 -7.65
C TYR A 40 -1.78 24.21 -8.33
N TYR A 41 -2.96 23.64 -8.03
CA TYR A 41 -4.21 24.05 -8.65
C TYR A 41 -4.91 25.23 -7.98
N LYS A 42 -4.38 25.74 -6.86
CA LYS A 42 -4.92 26.90 -6.15
C LYS A 42 -5.10 28.12 -7.06
N SER A 43 -4.17 28.32 -7.99
CA SER A 43 -4.22 29.40 -8.99
C SER A 43 -5.04 29.07 -10.24
N LYS A 44 -5.49 27.82 -10.41
CA LYS A 44 -6.12 27.30 -11.64
C LYS A 44 -7.32 26.38 -11.35
N PRO A 45 -8.35 26.85 -10.64
CA PRO A 45 -9.47 26.01 -10.21
C PRO A 45 -10.29 25.42 -11.38
N LEU A 46 -10.48 26.19 -12.46
CA LEU A 46 -11.20 25.73 -13.65
C LEU A 46 -10.46 24.57 -14.35
N LEU A 47 -9.13 24.66 -14.45
CA LEU A 47 -8.31 23.60 -15.02
C LEU A 47 -8.44 22.30 -14.19
N LYS A 48 -8.40 22.41 -12.86
CA LYS A 48 -8.60 21.27 -11.96
C LYS A 48 -9.94 20.59 -12.20
N LEU A 49 -11.01 21.37 -12.36
CA LEU A 49 -12.35 20.83 -12.62
C LEU A 49 -12.42 20.06 -13.94
N ILE A 50 -11.90 20.63 -15.03
CA ILE A 50 -11.90 19.99 -16.35
C ILE A 50 -11.12 18.66 -16.31
N LEU A 51 -9.92 18.68 -15.73
CA LEU A 51 -9.09 17.48 -15.64
C LEU A 51 -9.73 16.42 -14.74
N ASN A 52 -10.36 16.81 -13.63
CA ASN A 52 -11.07 15.87 -12.77
C ASN A 52 -12.18 15.15 -13.52
N ILE A 53 -12.96 15.86 -14.35
CA ILE A 53 -14.02 15.27 -15.18
C ILE A 53 -13.42 14.36 -16.26
N TYR A 54 -12.40 14.84 -16.98
CA TYR A 54 -11.74 14.09 -18.04
C TYR A 54 -11.13 12.77 -17.54
N PHE A 55 -10.54 12.78 -16.35
CA PHE A 55 -9.90 11.60 -15.75
C PHE A 55 -10.80 10.78 -14.82
N ILE A 56 -12.14 10.98 -14.80
CA ILE A 56 -13.05 10.19 -13.97
C ILE A 56 -12.83 8.67 -14.13
N PRO A 57 -12.81 8.10 -15.36
CA PRO A 57 -12.66 6.65 -15.53
C PRO A 57 -11.34 6.13 -14.94
N TYR A 58 -10.26 6.88 -15.17
CA TYR A 58 -8.94 6.55 -14.64
C TYR A 58 -8.90 6.65 -13.10
N ASN A 59 -9.49 7.70 -12.53
CA ASN A 59 -9.55 7.92 -11.09
C ASN A 59 -10.34 6.80 -10.38
N ILE A 60 -11.43 6.32 -10.98
CA ILE A 60 -12.22 5.20 -10.48
C ILE A 60 -11.39 3.91 -10.49
N LEU A 61 -10.71 3.60 -11.61
CA LEU A 61 -9.84 2.42 -11.68
C LEU A 61 -8.74 2.47 -10.61
N ARG A 62 -8.10 3.63 -10.46
CA ARG A 62 -7.07 3.85 -9.44
C ARG A 62 -7.62 3.66 -8.03
N PHE A 63 -8.86 4.07 -7.77
CA PHE A 63 -9.52 3.85 -6.48
C PHE A 63 -9.74 2.36 -6.18
N PHE A 64 -10.17 1.55 -7.16
CA PHE A 64 -10.29 0.10 -6.97
C PHE A 64 -8.94 -0.58 -6.71
N LEU A 65 -7.88 -0.15 -7.41
CA LEU A 65 -6.52 -0.64 -7.15
C LEU A 65 -6.05 -0.29 -5.74
N TYR A 66 -6.36 0.91 -5.27
CA TYR A 66 -6.10 1.33 -3.89
C TYR A 66 -6.84 0.45 -2.87
N LEU A 67 -8.15 0.21 -3.06
CA LEU A 67 -8.92 -0.67 -2.18
C LEU A 67 -8.35 -2.09 -2.13
N ARG A 68 -7.95 -2.63 -3.28
CA ARG A 68 -7.28 -3.93 -3.37
C ARG A 68 -5.98 -3.93 -2.58
N MET A 69 -5.13 -2.92 -2.74
CA MET A 69 -3.88 -2.80 -1.98
C MET A 69 -4.13 -2.76 -0.47
N ILE A 70 -5.13 -2.00 -0.01
CA ILE A 70 -5.51 -1.96 1.43
C ILE A 70 -6.01 -3.33 1.91
N HIS A 71 -6.75 -4.07 1.09
CA HIS A 71 -7.18 -5.43 1.41
C HIS A 71 -5.98 -6.37 1.58
N GLU A 72 -5.07 -6.41 0.60
CA GLU A 72 -3.83 -7.19 0.69
C GLU A 72 -2.99 -6.74 1.90
N TYR A 73 -3.05 -5.46 2.26
CA TYR A 73 -2.29 -4.91 3.38
C TYR A 73 -2.74 -5.49 4.71
N LYS A 74 -4.05 -5.54 4.93
CA LYS A 74 -4.64 -6.19 6.10
C LYS A 74 -4.35 -7.69 6.12
N LYS A 75 -4.41 -8.35 4.95
CA LYS A 75 -4.10 -9.78 4.84
C LYS A 75 -2.63 -10.08 5.18
N ASN A 76 -1.70 -9.25 4.72
CA ASN A 76 -0.27 -9.37 5.05
C ASN A 76 0.00 -9.24 6.55
N GLN A 77 -0.71 -8.35 7.26
CA GLN A 77 -0.60 -8.24 8.72
C GLN A 77 -1.05 -9.52 9.43
N VAL A 78 -2.07 -10.20 8.91
CA VAL A 78 -2.50 -11.52 9.41
C VAL A 78 -1.44 -12.56 9.11
N GLU A 79 -0.85 -12.54 7.91
CA GLU A 79 0.22 -13.47 7.52
C GLU A 79 1.46 -13.33 8.42
N ILE A 80 1.89 -12.11 8.75
CA ILE A 80 2.98 -11.84 9.71
C ILE A 80 2.68 -12.50 11.06
N LYS A 81 1.45 -12.34 11.59
CA LYS A 81 1.05 -12.93 12.87
C LYS A 81 1.11 -14.46 12.84
N ILE A 82 0.69 -15.07 11.74
CA ILE A 82 0.74 -16.52 11.55
C ILE A 82 2.20 -16.99 11.47
N LEU A 83 3.03 -16.35 10.64
CA LEU A 83 4.44 -16.72 10.47
C LEU A 83 5.23 -16.62 11.78
N ASN A 84 5.04 -15.55 12.56
CA ASN A 84 5.69 -15.41 13.87
C ASN A 84 5.32 -16.57 14.82
N ARG A 85 4.04 -16.94 14.85
CA ARG A 85 3.55 -18.08 15.65
C ARG A 85 4.19 -19.40 15.22
N GLU A 86 4.27 -19.66 13.91
CA GLU A 86 4.85 -20.90 13.35
C GLU A 86 6.38 -20.98 13.55
N ILE A 87 7.08 -19.84 13.51
CA ILE A 87 8.54 -19.78 13.72
C ILE A 87 8.89 -19.92 15.22
N GLY A 88 7.94 -19.60 16.11
CA GLY A 88 8.11 -19.59 17.56
C GLY A 88 8.76 -18.31 18.09
N GLU A 89 8.77 -17.24 17.28
CA GLU A 89 9.22 -15.91 17.69
C GLU A 89 7.99 -15.18 18.27
N LYS A 90 7.97 -15.00 19.59
CA LYS A 90 6.93 -14.27 20.33
C LYS A 90 7.06 -12.77 20.12
#